data_AF-A0A7C5X8E6-F1
#
_entry.id   AF-A0A7C5X8E6-F1
#
_cell.length_a   1.000
_cell.length_b   1.000
_cell.length_c   1.000
_cell.angle_alpha   90.00
_cell.angle_beta   90.00
_cell.angle_gamma   90.00
#
_symmetry.space_group_name_H-M   'P 1'
#
loop_
_entity.id
_entity.type
_entity.pdbx_description
1 polymer ?
#
loop_
_entity_poly.entity_id
_entity_poly.type
_entity_poly.pdbx_seq_one_letter_code
_entity_poly.pdbx_strand_id
1 'polypeptide(L)'
;MGSEPTGNGFRRRPASQPVPGFTNLVVRPGRGSAESFAEEVRRGIVVYEVIGSWMSDPTTGRVKATVTHGLLVEGGRVVKPVKGVVIGGNIYRLLSENLREVGGDSEIVGNAVVPSLWVSDVDIAGS
;
A
#
# COMPACT_ATOMS: atom_id res chain seq x y z
N MET A 1 -3.03 28.01 9.78
CA MET A 1 -1.58 28.03 9.54
C MET A 1 -1.33 29.08 8.46
N GLY A 2 -0.64 30.17 8.77
CA GLY A 2 -0.42 31.30 7.84
C GLY A 2 0.59 31.01 6.72
N SER A 3 0.55 29.80 6.16
CA SER A 3 1.42 29.35 5.07
C SER A 3 0.82 29.73 3.72
N GLU A 4 1.67 29.87 2.71
CA GLU A 4 1.23 30.11 1.34
C GLU A 4 0.42 28.93 0.77
N PRO A 5 -0.58 29.18 -0.10
CA PRO A 5 -1.32 28.14 -0.78
C PRO A 5 -0.43 27.27 -1.67
N THR A 6 -0.58 25.95 -1.60
CA THR A 6 0.22 24.98 -2.38
C THR A 6 -0.50 24.46 -3.63
N GLY A 7 -1.67 24.99 -3.98
CA GLY A 7 -2.47 24.52 -5.12
C GLY A 7 -3.21 23.19 -4.89
N ASN A 8 -3.33 22.75 -3.63
CA ASN A 8 -3.87 21.43 -3.25
C ASN A 8 -5.33 21.47 -2.75
N GLY A 9 -6.11 22.49 -3.09
CA GLY A 9 -7.51 22.61 -2.67
C GLY A 9 -8.46 21.97 -3.68
N PHE A 10 -9.19 20.92 -3.26
CA PHE A 10 -10.11 20.18 -4.12
C PHE A 10 -11.53 20.18 -3.56
N ARG A 11 -12.53 20.25 -4.45
CA ARG A 11 -13.94 20.02 -4.12
C ARG A 11 -14.49 18.94 -5.02
N ARG A 12 -15.21 17.98 -4.44
CA ARG A 12 -15.83 16.88 -5.20
C ARG A 12 -17.01 17.35 -6.05
N ARG A 13 -17.71 18.40 -5.61
CA ARG A 13 -18.87 19.01 -6.28
C ARG A 13 -18.78 20.53 -6.16
N PRO A 14 -19.42 21.30 -7.05
CA PRO A 14 -19.41 22.76 -6.96
C PRO A 14 -19.90 23.31 -5.61
N ALA A 15 -20.90 22.65 -5.01
CA ALA A 15 -21.48 23.04 -3.73
C ALA A 15 -20.67 22.57 -2.49
N SER A 16 -19.63 21.75 -2.67
CA SER A 16 -18.82 21.26 -1.56
C SER A 16 -17.74 22.28 -1.16
N GLN A 17 -17.45 22.35 0.14
CA GLN A 17 -16.27 23.08 0.61
C GLN A 17 -14.98 22.42 0.08
N PRO A 18 -13.95 23.21 -0.26
CA PRO A 18 -12.66 22.67 -0.66
C PRO A 18 -11.96 22.01 0.53
N VAL A 19 -11.29 20.89 0.28
CA VAL A 19 -10.44 20.16 1.22
C VAL A 19 -9.05 19.95 0.62
N PRO A 20 -7.99 19.86 1.44
CA PRO A 20 -6.67 19.47 0.96
C PRO A 20 -6.69 18.08 0.29
N GLY A 21 -6.00 17.94 -0.83
CA GLY A 21 -5.79 16.67 -1.54
C GLY A 21 -4.50 16.72 -2.35
N PHE A 22 -4.24 15.70 -3.17
CA PHE A 22 -3.09 15.68 -4.08
C PHE A 22 -3.56 15.59 -5.53
N THR A 23 -2.84 16.22 -6.45
CA THR A 23 -3.08 16.09 -7.90
C THR A 23 -2.50 14.77 -8.41
N ASN A 24 -1.19 14.59 -8.27
CA ASN A 24 -0.43 13.42 -8.67
C ASN A 24 0.52 13.04 -7.54
N LEU A 25 0.28 11.92 -6.89
CA LEU A 25 1.22 11.37 -5.91
C LEU A 25 2.21 10.46 -6.62
N VAL A 26 3.49 10.84 -6.67
CA VAL A 26 4.54 10.01 -7.28
C VAL A 26 5.48 9.52 -6.20
N VAL A 27 5.50 8.21 -5.98
CA VAL A 27 6.51 7.57 -5.15
C VAL A 27 7.71 7.26 -6.04
N ARG A 28 8.89 7.74 -5.64
CA ARG A 28 10.11 7.52 -6.42
C ARG A 28 10.40 6.02 -6.50
N PRO A 29 10.56 5.43 -7.70
CA PRO A 29 10.89 4.03 -7.83
C PRO A 29 12.29 3.75 -7.29
N GLY A 30 12.45 2.58 -6.67
CA GLY A 30 13.72 2.03 -6.24
C GLY A 30 14.25 0.99 -7.23
N ARG A 31 14.44 -0.25 -6.77
CA ARG A 31 15.03 -1.35 -7.56
C ARG A 31 14.29 -2.65 -7.30
N GLY A 32 14.36 -3.57 -8.25
CA GLY A 32 13.63 -4.85 -8.19
C GLY A 32 12.16 -4.71 -8.60
N SER A 33 11.39 -5.77 -8.38
CA SER A 33 9.95 -5.84 -8.58
C SER A 33 9.30 -6.72 -7.51
N ALA A 34 7.97 -6.75 -7.45
CA ALA A 34 7.25 -7.68 -6.58
C ALA A 34 7.71 -9.14 -6.76
N GLU A 35 7.97 -9.56 -8.01
CA GLU A 35 8.45 -10.90 -8.34
C GLU A 35 9.86 -11.14 -7.80
N SER A 36 10.80 -10.19 -7.99
CA SER A 36 12.16 -10.37 -7.47
C SER A 36 12.18 -10.37 -5.94
N PHE A 37 11.36 -9.53 -5.30
CA PHE A 37 11.24 -9.54 -3.84
C PHE A 37 10.69 -10.87 -3.34
N ALA A 38 9.72 -11.47 -4.05
CA ALA A 38 9.17 -12.75 -3.70
C ALA A 38 10.23 -13.87 -3.67
N GLU A 39 11.27 -13.83 -4.50
CA GLU A 39 12.37 -14.81 -4.49
C GLU A 39 13.18 -14.80 -3.17
N GLU A 40 13.24 -13.65 -2.50
CA GLU A 40 13.95 -13.47 -1.22
C GLU A 40 13.07 -13.75 0.00
N VAL A 41 11.75 -13.85 -0.20
CA VAL A 41 10.78 -14.05 0.87
C VAL A 41 10.74 -15.52 1.30
N ARG A 42 11.13 -15.78 2.56
CA ARG A 42 10.99 -17.11 3.18
C ARG A 42 9.54 -17.53 3.28
N ARG A 43 8.66 -16.63 3.72
CA ARG A 43 7.21 -16.86 3.81
C ARG A 43 6.48 -15.52 3.83
N GLY A 44 5.53 -15.32 2.93
CA GLY A 44 4.80 -14.05 2.81
C GLY A 44 3.68 -14.11 1.77
N ILE A 45 3.06 -12.97 1.51
CA ILE A 45 1.99 -12.84 0.52
C ILE A 45 2.35 -11.68 -0.41
N VAL A 46 2.38 -11.94 -1.72
CA VAL A 46 2.36 -10.86 -2.72
C VAL A 46 0.91 -10.43 -2.88
N VAL A 47 0.63 -9.15 -2.64
CA VAL A 47 -0.74 -8.61 -2.61
C VAL A 47 -0.93 -7.71 -3.83
N TYR A 48 -1.83 -8.11 -4.72
CA TYR A 48 -2.17 -7.34 -5.92
C TYR A 48 -3.43 -6.50 -5.71
N GLU A 49 -4.44 -7.05 -5.04
CA GLU A 49 -5.69 -6.35 -4.79
C GLU A 49 -6.21 -6.58 -3.38
N VAL A 50 -6.83 -5.52 -2.85
CA VAL A 50 -7.47 -5.52 -1.54
C VAL A 50 -8.83 -4.83 -1.59
N ILE A 51 -9.69 -5.15 -0.63
CA ILE A 51 -10.93 -4.45 -0.34
C ILE A 51 -10.97 -4.02 1.12
N GLY A 52 -11.78 -3.02 1.45
CA GLY A 52 -12.01 -2.60 2.84
C GLY A 52 -10.92 -1.68 3.42
N SER A 53 -9.91 -1.30 2.64
CA SER A 53 -8.86 -0.37 3.05
C SER A 53 -9.39 0.99 3.54
N TRP A 54 -10.56 1.41 3.04
CA TRP A 54 -11.26 2.63 3.48
C TRP A 54 -11.76 2.58 4.93
N MET A 55 -11.74 1.41 5.59
CA MET A 55 -12.04 1.29 7.02
C MET A 55 -10.82 1.58 7.92
N SER A 56 -9.67 1.89 7.31
CA SER A 56 -8.45 2.28 8.03
C SER A 56 -8.63 3.64 8.71
N ASP A 57 -7.88 3.84 9.79
CA ASP A 57 -7.91 5.06 10.60
C ASP A 57 -6.61 5.85 10.39
N PRO A 58 -6.65 6.96 9.64
CA PRO A 58 -5.47 7.78 9.38
C PRO A 58 -5.01 8.58 10.61
N THR A 59 -5.85 8.76 11.64
CA THR A 59 -5.45 9.49 12.86
C THR A 59 -4.54 8.64 13.74
N THR A 60 -4.85 7.34 13.86
CA THR A 60 -4.01 6.39 14.62
C THR A 60 -2.99 5.67 13.76
N GLY A 61 -3.14 5.73 12.43
CA GLY A 61 -2.33 4.99 11.47
C GLY A 61 -2.74 3.53 11.30
N ARG A 62 -3.83 3.08 11.95
CA ARG A 62 -4.27 1.70 11.86
C ARG A 62 -4.78 1.38 10.45
N VAL A 63 -4.15 0.42 9.79
CA VAL A 63 -4.59 -0.10 8.50
C VAL A 63 -5.20 -1.48 8.63
N LYS A 64 -6.25 -1.72 7.85
CA LYS A 64 -6.89 -3.03 7.72
C LYS A 64 -7.46 -3.18 6.32
N ALA A 65 -7.12 -4.27 5.65
CA ALA A 65 -7.66 -4.59 4.33
C ALA A 65 -7.80 -6.10 4.16
N THR A 66 -8.74 -6.53 3.34
CA THR A 66 -8.91 -7.95 3.00
C THR A 66 -8.35 -8.18 1.61
N VAL A 67 -7.44 -9.13 1.47
CA VAL A 67 -6.85 -9.52 0.20
C VAL A 67 -7.92 -10.16 -0.68
N THR A 68 -8.16 -9.59 -1.85
CA THR A 68 -9.05 -10.14 -2.88
C THR A 68 -8.28 -10.92 -3.94
N HIS A 69 -7.01 -10.53 -4.16
CA HIS A 69 -6.07 -11.20 -5.04
C HIS A 69 -4.66 -11.14 -4.44
N GLY A 70 -4.12 -12.30 -4.06
CA GLY A 70 -2.73 -12.42 -3.61
C GLY A 70 -2.15 -13.81 -3.86
N LEU A 71 -0.85 -13.94 -3.70
CA LEU A 71 -0.10 -15.18 -3.90
C LEU A 71 0.70 -15.49 -2.64
N LEU A 72 0.50 -16.69 -2.07
CA LEU A 72 1.34 -17.19 -1.00
C LEU A 72 2.72 -17.53 -1.57
N VAL A 73 3.75 -17.01 -0.93
CA VAL A 73 5.15 -17.31 -1.25
C VAL A 73 5.76 -18.07 -0.09
N GLU A 74 6.42 -19.20 -0.38
CA GLU A 74 7.22 -19.95 0.59
C GLU A 74 8.55 -20.36 -0.05
N GLY A 75 9.65 -20.08 0.64
CA GLY A 75 11.01 -20.39 0.17
C GLY A 75 11.36 -19.77 -1.18
N GLY A 76 10.92 -18.53 -1.43
CA GLY A 76 11.19 -17.84 -2.69
C GLY A 76 10.27 -18.22 -3.85
N ARG A 77 9.22 -19.03 -3.62
CA ARG A 77 8.35 -19.55 -4.69
C ARG A 77 6.88 -19.32 -4.39
N VAL A 78 6.12 -18.95 -5.43
CA VAL A 78 4.66 -18.91 -5.37
C VAL A 78 4.13 -20.33 -5.20
N VAL A 79 3.36 -20.55 -4.13
CA VAL A 79 2.80 -21.85 -3.77
C VAL A 79 1.34 -21.95 -4.20
N LYS A 80 0.53 -20.93 -3.91
CA LYS A 80 -0.91 -20.92 -4.23
C LYS A 80 -1.50 -19.52 -4.20
N PRO A 81 -2.63 -19.27 -4.90
CA PRO A 81 -3.40 -18.06 -4.70
C PRO A 81 -4.03 -18.00 -3.30
N VAL A 82 -4.18 -16.78 -2.79
CA VAL A 82 -4.77 -16.45 -1.49
C VAL A 82 -5.82 -15.36 -1.66
N LYS A 83 -6.96 -15.55 -1.00
CA LYS A 83 -8.08 -14.60 -0.95
C LYS A 83 -8.78 -14.70 0.40
N GLY A 84 -9.37 -13.60 0.86
CA GLY A 84 -10.14 -13.56 2.10
C GLY A 84 -9.30 -13.40 3.37
N VAL A 85 -7.97 -13.37 3.23
CA VAL A 85 -7.04 -13.08 4.32
C VAL A 85 -7.07 -11.58 4.62
N VAL A 86 -7.17 -11.24 5.89
CA VAL A 86 -7.10 -9.86 6.37
C VAL A 86 -5.64 -9.53 6.67
N ILE A 87 -5.17 -8.41 6.14
CA ILE A 87 -3.88 -7.82 6.46
C ILE A 87 -4.09 -6.52 7.24
N GLY A 88 -3.16 -6.18 8.12
CA GLY A 88 -3.22 -4.95 8.89
C GLY A 88 -1.92 -4.57 9.58
N GLY A 89 -1.99 -3.50 10.36
CA GLY A 89 -0.87 -2.97 11.14
C GLY A 89 -0.99 -1.48 11.35
N ASN A 90 0.14 -0.82 11.61
CA ASN A 90 0.24 0.64 11.68
C ASN A 90 1.03 1.18 10.47
N ILE A 91 0.40 1.95 9.58
CA ILE A 91 1.03 2.42 8.34
C ILE A 91 2.29 3.25 8.58
N TYR A 92 2.32 4.04 9.66
CA TYR A 92 3.49 4.85 9.97
C TYR A 92 4.69 3.95 10.27
N ARG A 93 4.49 2.92 11.11
CA ARG A 93 5.52 1.94 11.45
C ARG A 93 5.91 1.07 10.25
N LEU A 94 4.91 0.63 9.48
CA LEU A 94 5.13 -0.18 8.29
C LEU A 94 6.02 0.55 7.26
N LEU A 95 5.82 1.85 7.08
CA LEU A 95 6.61 2.65 6.14
C LEU A 95 7.93 3.17 6.73
N SER A 96 8.02 3.43 8.04
CA SER A 96 9.22 4.02 8.65
C SER A 96 10.24 3.00 9.16
N GLU A 97 9.77 1.86 9.68
CA GLU A 97 10.63 0.86 10.33
C GLU A 97 10.70 -0.45 9.54
N ASN A 98 9.59 -0.85 8.90
CA ASN A 98 9.45 -2.20 8.33
C ASN A 98 9.47 -2.24 6.80
N LEU A 99 9.61 -1.09 6.15
CA LEU A 99 9.80 -1.01 4.70
C LEU A 99 11.20 -1.53 4.38
N ARG A 100 11.25 -2.66 3.67
CA ARG A 100 12.51 -3.32 3.29
C ARG A 100 13.04 -2.75 1.99
N GLU A 101 12.19 -2.71 0.99
CA GLU A 101 12.56 -2.23 -0.35
C GLU A 101 11.39 -1.57 -1.06
N VAL A 102 11.74 -0.68 -1.98
CA VAL A 102 10.83 0.00 -2.91
C VAL A 102 11.17 -0.48 -4.32
N GLY A 103 10.17 -1.02 -5.02
CA GLY A 103 10.31 -1.56 -6.36
C GLY A 103 10.68 -0.52 -7.41
N GLY A 104 11.29 -1.00 -8.49
CA GLY A 104 11.51 -0.23 -9.73
C GLY A 104 10.30 -0.27 -10.67
N ASP A 105 9.32 -1.12 -10.39
CA ASP A 105 8.10 -1.42 -11.12
C ASP A 105 6.94 -0.54 -10.64
N SER A 106 6.74 0.61 -11.30
CA SER A 106 5.65 1.54 -10.94
C SER A 106 4.37 1.27 -11.71
N GLU A 107 3.24 1.31 -10.99
CA GLU A 107 1.90 1.25 -11.53
C GLU A 107 1.11 2.53 -11.27
N ILE A 108 0.09 2.77 -12.09
CA ILE A 108 -0.83 3.89 -11.92
C ILE A 108 -2.07 3.39 -11.16
N VAL A 109 -2.29 3.95 -9.98
CA VAL A 109 -3.47 3.67 -9.14
C VAL A 109 -4.23 4.98 -8.91
N GLY A 110 -5.34 5.15 -9.63
CA GLY A 110 -6.10 6.40 -9.60
C GLY A 110 -5.24 7.57 -10.11
N ASN A 111 -4.93 8.51 -9.22
CA ASN A 111 -4.05 9.64 -9.48
C ASN A 111 -2.68 9.52 -8.78
N ALA A 112 -2.25 8.30 -8.48
CA ALA A 112 -0.94 8.01 -7.93
C ALA A 112 -0.12 7.12 -8.87
N VAL A 113 1.19 7.32 -8.87
CA VAL A 113 2.19 6.45 -9.47
C VAL A 113 2.97 5.83 -8.32
N VAL A 114 2.78 4.53 -8.10
CA VAL A 114 3.32 3.82 -6.94
C VAL A 114 4.02 2.54 -7.37
N PRO A 115 5.24 2.28 -6.85
CA PRO A 115 5.91 1.01 -7.07
C PRO A 115 5.43 -0.07 -6.11
N SER A 116 5.83 -1.31 -6.40
CA SER A 116 5.74 -2.40 -5.43
C SER A 116 6.49 -2.05 -4.14
N LEU A 117 5.93 -2.42 -2.98
CA LEU A 117 6.57 -2.21 -1.68
C LEU A 117 6.76 -3.56 -0.98
N TRP A 118 7.99 -3.85 -0.55
CA TRP A 118 8.24 -4.99 0.32
C TRP A 118 8.25 -4.52 1.78
N VAL A 119 7.26 -4.97 2.54
CA VAL A 119 7.09 -4.60 3.94
C VAL A 119 7.12 -5.85 4.83
N SER A 120 7.86 -5.80 5.93
CA SER A 120 7.86 -6.86 6.96
C SER A 120 6.88 -6.56 8.10
N ASP A 121 6.64 -7.57 8.95
CA ASP A 121 5.89 -7.42 10.20
C ASP A 121 4.48 -6.84 10.01
N VAL A 122 3.83 -7.30 8.94
CA VAL A 122 2.41 -7.06 8.66
C VAL A 122 1.58 -8.09 9.42
N ASP A 123 0.53 -7.66 10.10
CA ASP A 123 -0.40 -8.56 10.77
C ASP A 123 -1.24 -9.29 9.72
N ILE A 124 -1.34 -10.62 9.83
CA ILE A 124 -2.11 -11.47 8.92
C ILE A 124 -3.11 -12.29 9.73
N ALA A 125 -4.39 -12.19 9.39
CA ALA A 125 -5.47 -12.96 10.00
C ALA A 125 -6.33 -13.66 8.94
N GLY A 126 -6.40 -14.99 9.01
CA GLY A 126 -7.13 -15.83 8.06
C GLY A 126 -6.46 -17.21 7.92
N SER A 127 -7.18 -18.18 7.37
CA SER A 127 -6.73 -19.57 7.16
C SER A 127 -6.78 -19.96 5.69
#